data_AF-A0A1Q5RS68-F1
#
_entry.id   AF-A0A1Q5RS68-F1
#
_cell.length_a   1.000
_cell.length_b   1.000
_cell.length_c   1.000
_cell.angle_alpha   90.00
_cell.angle_beta   90.00
_cell.angle_gamma   90.00
#
_symmetry.space_group_name_H-M   'P 1'
#
loop_
_entity.id
_entity.type
_entity.pdbx_description
1 polymer ?
#
loop_
_entity_poly.entity_id
_entity_poly.type
_entity_poly.pdbx_seq_one_letter_code
_entity_poly.pdbx_strand_id
1 'polypeptide(L)'
;MRIQHWQDAASLLVGLWLVLSSFILGLSGAAVWVTIALGLGVMLFAIEAFVIPSYLEEWGEMLLGLALLLAPWTIGYEPVSATVSSVLSGIVVILLAVWELMTDRDFSNWWHDRWHRLAG
;
A
#
# COMPACT_ATOMS: atom_id res chain seq x y z
N MET A 1 -10.50 19.23 9.03
CA MET A 1 -9.21 19.91 8.85
C MET A 1 -8.14 18.84 8.61
N ARG A 2 -7.80 18.64 7.33
CA ARG A 2 -6.47 18.31 6.76
C ARG A 2 -5.51 17.51 7.65
N ILE A 3 -5.86 16.25 7.91
CA ILE A 3 -4.94 15.21 8.38
C ILE A 3 -4.38 14.39 7.19
N GLN A 4 -4.94 14.51 5.98
CA GLN A 4 -4.60 13.68 4.81
C GLN A 4 -3.11 13.68 4.41
N HIS A 5 -2.44 14.82 4.23
CA HIS A 5 -1.11 14.82 3.59
C HIS A 5 0.02 14.07 4.30
N TRP A 6 -0.07 13.83 5.62
CA TRP A 6 1.02 13.10 6.29
C TRP A 6 0.91 11.59 6.09
N GLN A 7 -0.29 11.07 5.81
CA GLN A 7 -0.54 9.64 5.58
C GLN A 7 0.00 9.25 4.22
N ASP A 8 -0.40 9.97 3.18
CA ASP A 8 0.17 9.89 1.83
C ASP A 8 1.71 10.02 1.88
N ALA A 9 2.24 10.99 2.64
CA ALA A 9 3.68 11.14 2.80
C ALA A 9 4.34 9.95 3.51
N ALA A 10 3.65 9.33 4.48
CA ALA A 10 4.12 8.13 5.15
C ALA A 10 4.11 6.93 4.21
N SER A 11 3.03 6.70 3.45
CA SER A 11 2.96 5.66 2.40
C SER A 11 4.06 5.87 1.36
N LEU A 12 4.29 7.11 0.92
CA LEU A 12 5.38 7.46 0.00
C LEU A 12 6.77 7.10 0.56
N LEU A 13 7.02 7.41 1.84
CA LEU A 13 8.27 7.04 2.51
C LEU A 13 8.41 5.52 2.66
N VAL A 14 7.33 4.79 2.92
CA VAL A 14 7.34 3.32 2.96
C VAL A 14 7.67 2.73 1.59
N GLY A 15 7.05 3.24 0.53
CA GLY A 15 7.35 2.83 -0.85
C GLY A 15 8.81 3.09 -1.23
N LEU A 16 9.34 4.27 -0.87
CA LEU A 16 10.75 4.60 -1.07
C LEU A 16 11.67 3.66 -0.27
N TRP A 17 11.34 3.41 1.00
CA TRP A 17 12.07 2.46 1.83
C TRP A 17 12.10 1.06 1.20
N LEU A 18 10.98 0.56 0.65
CA LEU A 18 10.93 -0.75 0.00
C LEU A 18 11.89 -0.84 -1.18
N VAL A 19 11.92 0.17 -2.04
CA VAL A 19 12.87 0.23 -3.16
C VAL A 19 14.31 0.20 -2.67
N LEU A 20 14.67 1.01 -1.67
CA LEU A 20 16.04 1.06 -1.14
C LEU A 20 16.40 -0.24 -0.39
N SER A 21 15.47 -0.78 0.39
CA SER A 21 15.66 -1.99 1.20
C SER A 21 15.90 -3.22 0.34
N SER A 22 15.38 -3.25 -0.90
CA SER A 22 15.64 -4.33 -1.86
C SER A 22 17.15 -4.53 -2.12
N PHE A 23 17.93 -3.44 -2.05
CA PHE A 23 19.38 -3.47 -2.21
C PHE A 23 20.11 -3.59 -0.86
N ILE A 24 19.63 -2.88 0.16
CA ILE A 24 20.29 -2.80 1.48
C ILE A 24 20.18 -4.13 2.24
N LEU A 25 19.04 -4.81 2.14
CA LEU A 25 18.75 -6.03 2.89
C LEU A 25 19.19 -7.31 2.17
N GLY A 26 19.87 -7.19 1.03
CA GLY A 26 20.45 -8.33 0.32
C GLY A 26 19.43 -9.26 -0.31
N LEU A 27 18.28 -8.73 -0.78
CA LEU A 27 17.37 -9.53 -1.60
C LEU A 27 18.07 -9.93 -2.89
N SER A 28 17.67 -11.06 -3.46
CA SER A 28 18.22 -11.56 -4.72
C SER A 28 17.15 -12.19 -5.61
N GLY A 29 17.46 -12.36 -6.89
CA GLY A 29 16.55 -12.97 -7.86
C GLY A 29 15.24 -12.19 -8.01
N ALA A 30 14.12 -12.92 -8.02
CA ALA A 30 12.78 -12.35 -8.19
C ALA A 30 12.37 -11.43 -7.03
N ALA A 31 12.87 -11.66 -5.82
CA ALA A 31 12.52 -10.90 -4.62
C ALA A 31 12.86 -9.42 -4.74
N VAL A 32 13.98 -9.08 -5.40
CA VAL A 32 14.40 -7.69 -5.66
C VAL A 32 13.33 -6.97 -6.48
N TRP A 33 12.99 -7.55 -7.64
CA TRP A 33 12.08 -6.91 -8.60
C TRP A 33 10.65 -6.82 -8.07
N VAL A 34 10.18 -7.85 -7.36
CA VAL A 34 8.85 -7.82 -6.72
C VAL A 34 8.80 -6.75 -5.64
N THR A 35 9.82 -6.65 -4.78
CA THR A 35 9.86 -5.61 -3.74
C THR A 35 9.90 -4.20 -4.35
N ILE A 36 10.71 -3.99 -5.40
CA ILE A 36 10.76 -2.71 -6.11
C ILE A 36 9.41 -2.39 -6.75
N ALA A 37 8.79 -3.34 -7.44
CA ALA A 37 7.50 -3.14 -8.10
C ALA A 37 6.40 -2.79 -7.08
N LEU A 38 6.34 -3.49 -5.96
CA LEU A 38 5.39 -3.19 -4.88
C LEU A 38 5.67 -1.83 -4.24
N GLY A 39 6.95 -1.51 -3.96
CA GLY A 39 7.35 -0.21 -3.44
C GLY A 39 6.97 0.94 -4.36
N LEU A 40 7.24 0.81 -5.67
CA LEU A 40 6.84 1.80 -6.68
C LEU A 40 5.32 1.91 -6.81
N GLY A 41 4.59 0.79 -6.68
CA GLY A 41 3.13 0.79 -6.65
C GLY A 41 2.61 1.63 -5.49
N VAL A 42 3.15 1.43 -4.28
CA VAL A 42 2.76 2.23 -3.10
C VAL A 42 3.09 3.70 -3.32
N MET A 43 4.27 4.03 -3.86
CA MET A 43 4.63 5.41 -4.17
C MET A 43 3.68 6.04 -5.20
N LEU A 44 3.24 5.28 -6.21
CA LEU A 44 2.36 5.77 -7.25
C LEU A 44 1.00 6.18 -6.69
N PHE A 45 0.38 5.32 -5.87
CA PHE A 45 -0.90 5.62 -5.22
C PHE A 45 -0.76 6.80 -4.26
N ALA A 46 0.26 6.80 -3.40
CA ALA A 46 0.53 7.93 -2.51
C ALA A 46 0.76 9.27 -3.26
N ILE A 47 1.33 9.25 -4.47
CA ILE A 47 1.47 10.45 -5.31
C ILE A 47 0.13 10.87 -5.90
N GLU A 48 -0.68 9.89 -6.34
CA GLU A 48 -2.01 10.12 -6.89
C GLU A 48 -2.92 10.81 -5.85
N ALA A 49 -2.84 10.43 -4.57
CA ALA A 49 -3.53 11.05 -3.43
C ALA A 49 -3.42 12.57 -3.41
N PHE A 50 -2.20 13.08 -3.63
CA PHE A 50 -1.93 14.51 -3.57
C PHE A 50 -2.63 15.28 -4.69
N VAL A 51 -2.96 14.60 -5.80
CA VAL A 51 -3.56 15.24 -6.98
C VAL A 51 -5.07 15.00 -7.04
N ILE A 52 -5.51 13.75 -6.81
CA ILE A 52 -6.90 13.31 -6.96
C ILE A 52 -7.24 12.38 -5.78
N PRO A 53 -7.76 12.92 -4.67
CA PRO A 53 -8.23 12.09 -3.56
C PRO A 53 -9.37 11.21 -4.05
N SER A 54 -9.15 9.89 -4.09
CA SER A 54 -10.15 8.94 -4.55
C SER A 54 -10.13 7.64 -3.75
N TYR A 55 -11.30 7.06 -3.54
CA TYR A 55 -11.43 5.77 -2.85
C TYR A 55 -10.66 4.62 -3.52
N LEU A 56 -10.38 4.70 -4.82
CA LEU A 56 -9.64 3.64 -5.52
C LEU A 56 -8.19 3.54 -5.05
N GLU A 57 -7.63 4.64 -4.59
CA GLU A 57 -6.30 4.71 -4.03
C GLU A 57 -6.21 3.92 -2.73
N GLU A 58 -7.12 4.19 -1.79
CA GLU A 58 -7.17 3.49 -0.49
C GLU A 58 -7.30 1.97 -0.67
N TRP A 59 -8.13 1.53 -1.63
CA TRP A 59 -8.24 0.11 -1.99
C TRP A 59 -6.95 -0.43 -2.63
N GLY A 60 -6.30 0.36 -3.49
CA GLY A 60 -5.03 0.02 -4.13
C GLY A 60 -3.92 -0.16 -3.11
N GLU A 61 -3.77 0.78 -2.17
CA GLU A 61 -2.81 0.71 -1.08
C GLU A 61 -3.08 -0.51 -0.19
N MET A 62 -4.34 -0.79 0.16
CA MET A 62 -4.68 -1.98 0.95
C MET A 62 -4.31 -3.29 0.24
N LEU A 63 -4.55 -3.38 -1.08
CA LEU A 63 -4.16 -4.55 -1.88
C LEU A 63 -2.63 -4.68 -1.99
N LEU A 64 -1.91 -3.57 -2.15
CA LEU A 64 -0.45 -3.56 -2.19
C LEU A 64 0.17 -3.93 -0.84
N GLY A 65 -0.39 -3.43 0.25
CA GLY A 65 0.04 -3.81 1.59
C GLY A 65 -0.20 -5.30 1.87
N LEU A 66 -1.29 -5.87 1.37
CA LEU A 66 -1.54 -7.31 1.44
C LEU A 66 -0.55 -8.10 0.57
N ALA A 67 -0.24 -7.61 -0.63
CA ALA A 67 0.77 -8.20 -1.49
C ALA A 67 2.16 -8.19 -0.81
N LEU A 68 2.53 -7.10 -0.14
CA LEU A 68 3.78 -6.96 0.63
C LEU A 68 3.84 -7.91 1.83
N LEU A 69 2.70 -8.13 2.49
CA LEU A 69 2.58 -9.14 3.54
C LEU A 69 2.88 -10.53 2.96
N LEU A 70 2.27 -10.90 1.84
CA LEU A 70 2.39 -12.26 1.31
C LEU A 70 3.64 -12.50 0.45
N ALA A 71 4.30 -11.45 -0.02
CA ALA A 71 5.46 -11.52 -0.92
C ALA A 71 6.61 -12.40 -0.39
N PRO A 72 7.04 -12.31 0.88
CA PRO A 72 8.16 -13.11 1.39
C PRO A 72 7.93 -14.61 1.27
N TRP A 73 6.71 -15.07 1.49
CA TRP A 73 6.35 -16.49 1.44
C TRP A 73 6.05 -16.99 0.03
N THR A 74 5.52 -16.13 -0.83
CA THR A 74 5.21 -16.48 -2.22
C THR A 74 6.46 -16.49 -3.11
N ILE A 75 7.40 -15.58 -2.86
CA ILE A 75 8.63 -15.43 -3.65
C ILE A 75 9.81 -16.16 -3.00
N GLY A 76 9.77 -16.39 -1.69
CA GLY A 76 10.86 -17.05 -0.95
C GLY A 76 11.99 -16.10 -0.59
N TYR A 77 11.72 -15.10 0.25
CA TYR A 77 12.75 -14.17 0.71
C TYR A 77 13.71 -14.89 1.65
N GLU A 78 15.00 -14.91 1.30
CA GLU A 78 16.05 -15.56 2.10
C GLU A 78 16.37 -14.81 3.41
N PRO A 79 16.62 -13.48 3.41
CA PRO A 79 17.00 -12.79 4.62
C PRO A 79 15.79 -12.54 5.52
N VAL A 80 15.87 -12.96 6.78
CA VAL A 80 14.82 -12.69 7.79
C VAL A 80 14.54 -11.19 7.91
N SER A 81 15.56 -10.35 7.81
CA SER A 81 15.42 -8.89 7.81
C SER A 81 14.58 -8.36 6.65
N ALA A 82 14.72 -8.94 5.46
CA ALA A 82 13.91 -8.59 4.29
C ALA A 82 12.45 -8.99 4.47
N THR A 83 12.19 -10.18 5.02
CA THR A 83 10.84 -10.65 5.36
C THR A 83 10.17 -9.72 6.36
N VAL A 84 10.86 -9.38 7.45
CA VAL A 84 10.34 -8.45 8.46
C VAL A 84 10.09 -7.07 7.86
N SER A 85 10.99 -6.56 7.04
CA SER A 85 10.82 -5.26 6.37
C SER A 85 9.57 -5.26 5.48
N SER A 86 9.41 -6.26 4.61
CA SER A 86 8.25 -6.37 3.72
C SER A 86 6.93 -6.48 4.49
N VAL A 87 6.89 -7.33 5.53
CA VAL A 87 5.71 -7.55 6.37
C VAL A 87 5.33 -6.29 7.13
N LEU A 88 6.30 -5.63 7.78
CA LEU A 88 6.03 -4.40 8.54
C LEU A 88 5.58 -3.28 7.62
N SER A 89 6.23 -3.08 6.48
CA SER A 89 5.79 -2.12 5.47
C SER A 89 4.37 -2.42 4.98
N GLY A 90 4.05 -3.68 4.69
CA GLY A 90 2.71 -4.08 4.27
C GLY A 90 1.64 -3.78 5.33
N ILE A 91 1.94 -4.08 6.61
CA ILE A 91 1.05 -3.75 7.73
C ILE A 91 0.84 -2.25 7.85
N VAL A 92 1.92 -1.46 7.78
CA VAL A 92 1.84 0.01 7.88
C VAL A 92 0.95 0.57 6.77
N VAL A 93 1.15 0.16 5.52
CA VAL A 93 0.34 0.62 4.38
C VAL A 93 -1.13 0.23 4.57
N ILE A 94 -1.44 -1.00 4.99
CA ILE A 94 -2.83 -1.39 5.28
C ILE A 94 -3.44 -0.54 6.39
N LEU A 95 -2.70 -0.29 7.47
CA LEU A 95 -3.21 0.50 8.58
C LEU A 95 -3.49 1.95 8.19
N LEU A 96 -2.65 2.54 7.32
CA LEU A 96 -2.87 3.89 6.78
C LEU A 96 -4.11 3.91 5.88
N ALA A 97 -4.21 3.00 4.92
CA ALA A 97 -5.36 2.90 4.02
C ALA A 97 -6.69 2.65 4.79
N VAL A 98 -6.68 1.77 5.79
CA VAL A 98 -7.86 1.52 6.63
C VAL A 98 -8.22 2.74 7.47
N TRP A 99 -7.22 3.48 7.96
CA TRP A 99 -7.47 4.70 8.71
C TRP A 99 -8.16 5.75 7.83
N GLU A 100 -7.69 5.93 6.61
CA GLU A 100 -8.29 6.84 5.63
C GLU A 100 -9.74 6.45 5.33
N LEU A 101 -9.99 5.18 5.00
CA LEU A 101 -11.34 4.63 4.78
C LEU A 101 -12.29 4.84 5.97
N MET A 102 -11.78 4.75 7.20
CA MET A 102 -12.59 4.99 8.41
C MET A 102 -12.84 6.48 8.69
N THR A 103 -11.91 7.33 8.27
CA THR A 103 -11.96 8.78 8.52
C THR A 103 -12.78 9.49 7.45
N ASP A 104 -12.77 9.00 6.21
CA ASP A 104 -13.52 9.56 5.10
C ASP A 104 -14.94 8.98 5.03
N ARG A 105 -15.94 9.83 5.28
CA ARG A 105 -17.35 9.41 5.44
C ARG A 105 -18.05 9.03 4.13
N ASP A 106 -17.40 9.25 2.98
CA ASP A 106 -17.97 8.96 1.67
C ASP A 106 -17.97 7.47 1.30
N PHE A 107 -17.23 6.63 2.03
CA PHE A 107 -17.25 5.18 1.87
C PHE A 107 -18.67 4.58 2.05
N SER A 108 -19.43 5.09 3.02
CA SER A 108 -20.81 4.63 3.29
C SER A 108 -21.76 4.99 2.15
N ASN A 109 -21.58 6.15 1.52
CA ASN A 109 -22.49 6.64 0.47
C ASN A 109 -22.29 5.87 -0.85
N TRP A 110 -21.04 5.56 -1.21
CA TRP A 110 -20.75 4.79 -2.43
C TRP A 110 -21.16 3.32 -2.36
N TRP A 111 -21.03 2.67 -1.20
CA TRP A 111 -21.53 1.30 -1.02
C TRP A 111 -23.04 1.26 -1.25
N HIS A 112 -23.79 2.24 -0.74
CA HIS A 112 -25.22 2.36 -1.00
C HIS A 112 -25.53 2.62 -2.48
N ASP A 113 -24.83 3.52 -3.16
CA ASP A 113 -25.13 3.87 -4.56
C ASP A 113 -24.77 2.78 -5.58
N ARG A 114 -23.74 1.96 -5.32
CA ARG A 114 -23.29 0.93 -6.28
C ARG A 114 -24.17 -0.31 -6.28
N TRP A 115 -24.81 -0.66 -5.16
CA TRP A 115 -25.77 -1.76 -5.10
C TRP A 115 -27.08 -1.46 -5.84
N HIS A 116 -27.50 -0.19 -5.93
CA HIS A 116 -28.73 0.17 -6.65
C HIS A 116 -28.62 0.04 -8.18
N ARG A 117 -27.43 0.15 -8.76
CA ARG A 117 -27.24 0.02 -10.23
C ARG A 117 -27.15 -1.41 -10.76
N LEU A 118 -26.98 -2.40 -9.88
CA LEU A 118 -26.93 -3.82 -10.26
C LEU A 118 -28.26 -4.55 -10.02
N ALA A 119 -29.22 -3.89 -9.38
CA ALA A 119 -30.52 -4.45 -8.99
C ALA A 119 -31.73 -3.88 -9.77
N GLY A 120 -31.49 -3.06 -10.81
CA GLY A 120 -32.52 -2.52 -11.72
C GLY A 120 -32.17 -2.84 -13.17
#